data_AF-A0AAV0AH17-F1
#
_entry.id   AF-A0AAV0AH17-F1
#
_cell.length_a   1.000
_cell.length_b   1.000
_cell.length_c   1.000
_cell.angle_alpha   90.00
_cell.angle_beta   90.00
_cell.angle_gamma   90.00
#
_symmetry.space_group_name_H-M   'P 1'
#
loop_
_entity.id
_entity.type
_entity.pdbx_description
1 polymer ?
#
loop_
_entity_poly.entity_id
_entity_poly.type
_entity_poly.pdbx_seq_one_letter_code
_entity_poly.pdbx_strand_id
1 'polypeptide(L)'
;MSVLSDTTLNPLLLQSELSVEQEAAEWEVNEINKKPEYMIPKLLHKIAYPNNTLGLPLICPRDRRSTTLEILWEYRKLFYRLERIVVAGVGVEHDDFLRHTKRYFGNFRE
;
A
#
# COMPACT_ATOMS: atom_id res chain seq x y z
N MET A 1 11.66 -9.13 -12.63
CA MET A 1 10.54 -8.22 -12.98
C MET A 1 9.18 -8.91 -12.93
N SER A 2 9.05 -10.16 -13.37
CA SER A 2 7.79 -10.95 -13.31
C SER A 2 7.08 -10.94 -11.95
N VAL A 3 7.79 -11.20 -10.85
CA VAL A 3 7.19 -11.23 -9.51
C VAL A 3 6.64 -9.88 -9.12
N LEU A 4 7.41 -8.80 -9.32
CA LEU A 4 6.98 -7.44 -9.00
C LEU A 4 5.74 -7.03 -9.77
N SER A 5 5.68 -7.32 -11.08
CA SER A 5 4.50 -7.00 -11.87
C SER A 5 3.28 -7.81 -11.45
N ASP A 6 3.44 -9.10 -11.18
CA ASP A 6 2.30 -9.96 -10.86
C ASP A 6 1.70 -9.62 -9.51
N THR A 7 2.54 -9.46 -8.47
CA THR A 7 2.10 -9.03 -7.14
C THR A 7 1.47 -7.63 -7.16
N THR A 8 1.96 -6.73 -8.02
CA THR A 8 1.44 -5.35 -8.09
C THR A 8 0.16 -5.24 -8.91
N LEU A 9 0.05 -5.97 -10.02
CA LEU A 9 -1.02 -5.81 -11.01
C LEU A 9 -2.12 -6.86 -10.85
N ASN A 10 -1.76 -8.12 -10.56
CA ASN A 10 -2.68 -9.26 -10.52
C ASN A 10 -2.67 -9.98 -9.15
N PRO A 11 -2.81 -9.28 -8.01
CA PRO A 11 -2.82 -9.96 -6.74
C PRO A 11 -4.07 -10.82 -6.60
N LEU A 12 -3.91 -11.95 -5.93
CA LEU A 12 -5.01 -12.68 -5.35
C LEU A 12 -5.23 -12.14 -3.94
N LEU A 13 -6.47 -11.76 -3.62
CA LEU A 13 -6.84 -11.34 -2.27
C LEU A 13 -7.81 -12.37 -1.70
N LEU A 14 -7.34 -13.21 -0.77
CA LEU A 14 -8.15 -14.24 -0.15
C LEU A 14 -8.72 -13.75 1.19
N GLN A 15 -9.96 -14.15 1.48
CA GLN A 15 -10.60 -13.81 2.75
C GLN A 15 -9.83 -14.36 3.96
N SER A 16 -9.24 -15.55 3.83
CA SER A 16 -8.42 -16.16 4.88
C SER A 16 -7.16 -15.35 5.17
N GLU A 17 -6.50 -14.82 4.13
CA GLU A 17 -5.30 -13.99 4.27
C GLU A 17 -5.67 -12.63 4.86
N LEU A 18 -6.78 -12.03 4.43
CA LEU A 18 -7.27 -10.78 5.01
C LEU A 18 -7.50 -10.90 6.53
N SER A 19 -8.11 -11.99 6.98
CA SER A 19 -8.35 -12.20 8.41
C SER A 19 -7.04 -12.30 9.22
N VAL A 20 -6.02 -12.97 8.66
CA VAL A 20 -4.69 -13.07 9.30
C VAL A 20 -4.02 -11.70 9.36
N GLU A 21 -4.04 -10.95 8.25
CA GLU A 21 -3.44 -9.62 8.19
C GLU A 21 -4.16 -8.60 9.09
N GLN A 22 -5.47 -8.73 9.30
CA GLN A 22 -6.21 -7.90 10.26
C GLN A 22 -5.73 -8.11 11.69
N GLU A 23 -5.47 -9.36 12.09
CA GLU A 23 -4.94 -9.67 13.43
C GLU A 23 -3.49 -9.20 13.59
N ALA A 24 -2.65 -9.43 12.59
CA ALA A 24 -1.27 -8.96 12.57
C ALA A 24 -1.19 -7.44 12.64
N ALA A 25 -1.99 -6.73 11.84
CA ALA A 25 -2.06 -5.27 11.83
C ALA A 25 -2.48 -4.71 13.21
N GLU A 26 -3.42 -5.36 13.91
CA GLU A 26 -3.80 -4.94 15.26
C GLU A 26 -2.63 -5.03 16.25
N TRP A 27 -1.87 -6.12 16.19
CA TRP A 27 -0.68 -6.28 17.01
C TRP A 27 0.38 -5.22 16.69
N GLU A 28 0.66 -4.98 15.40
CA GLU A 28 1.60 -3.95 14.95
C GLU A 28 1.19 -2.54 15.41
N VAL A 29 -0.10 -2.20 15.31
CA VAL A 29 -0.66 -0.94 15.79
C VAL A 29 -0.39 -0.78 17.29
N ASN A 30 -0.54 -1.85 18.08
CA ASN A 30 -0.26 -1.82 19.52
C ASN A 30 1.23 -1.58 19.81
N GLU A 31 2.13 -2.22 19.07
CA GLU A 31 3.57 -2.02 19.24
C GLU A 31 4.02 -0.62 18.84
N ILE A 32 3.48 -0.06 17.74
CA ILE A 32 3.86 1.29 17.30
C ILE A 32 3.32 2.35 18.26
N ASN A 33 2.11 2.18 18.82
CA ASN A 33 1.56 3.13 19.78
C ASN A 33 2.40 3.28 21.06
N LYS A 34 3.25 2.30 21.39
CA LYS A 34 4.18 2.36 22.53
C LYS A 34 5.45 3.16 22.24
N LYS A 35 5.68 3.55 20.99
CA LYS A 35 6.90 4.20 20.52
C LYS A 35 6.68 5.69 20.27
N PRO A 36 7.01 6.57 21.23
CA PRO A 36 6.68 8.00 21.16
C PRO A 36 7.27 8.70 19.92
N GLU A 37 8.44 8.27 19.45
CA GLU A 37 9.11 8.79 18.26
C GLU A 37 8.25 8.66 16.99
N TYR A 38 7.38 7.65 16.89
CA TYR A 38 6.43 7.51 15.77
C TYR A 38 5.11 8.25 16.01
N MET A 39 4.73 8.46 17.27
CA MET A 39 3.44 9.06 17.62
C MET A 39 3.45 10.59 17.62
N ILE A 40 4.56 11.21 18.01
CA ILE A 40 4.70 12.67 18.06
C ILE A 40 4.46 13.31 16.68
N PRO A 41 5.13 12.88 15.58
CA PRO A 41 4.90 13.47 14.26
C PRO A 41 3.45 13.32 13.78
N LYS A 42 2.79 12.22 14.17
CA LYS A 42 1.39 11.98 13.81
C LYS A 42 0.43 12.88 14.54
N LEU A 43 0.65 13.09 15.84
CA LEU A 43 -0.16 14.02 16.61
C LEU A 43 -0.01 15.44 16.05
N LEU A 44 1.22 15.83 15.70
CA LEU A 44 1.48 17.10 15.03
C LEU A 44 0.66 17.23 13.73
N HIS A 45 0.74 16.25 12.82
CA HIS A 45 -0.03 16.29 11.58
C HIS A 45 -1.54 16.32 11.82
N LYS A 46 -2.05 15.55 12.78
CA LYS A 46 -3.48 15.53 13.13
C LYS A 46 -3.97 16.90 13.60
N ILE A 47 -3.18 17.59 14.41
CA ILE A 47 -3.52 18.92 14.94
C ILE A 47 -3.37 19.99 13.84
N ALA A 48 -2.30 19.92 13.04
CA ALA A 48 -2.01 20.90 12.00
C ALA A 48 -2.95 20.79 10.78
N TYR A 49 -3.43 19.58 10.45
CA TYR A 49 -4.26 19.29 9.28
C TYR A 49 -5.53 18.51 9.67
N PRO A 50 -6.43 19.10 10.48
CA PRO A 50 -7.56 18.38 11.06
C PRO A 50 -8.49 17.82 9.97
N ASN A 51 -8.85 16.54 10.08
CA ASN A 51 -9.82 15.84 9.22
C ASN A 51 -9.51 15.89 7.71
N ASN A 52 -8.24 16.08 7.33
CA ASN A 52 -7.85 16.19 5.92
C ASN A 52 -6.55 15.41 5.67
N THR A 53 -6.40 14.88 4.45
CA THR A 53 -5.18 14.25 3.88
C THR A 53 -4.09 13.89 4.90
N LEU A 54 -3.17 14.83 5.18
CA LEU A 54 -2.00 14.62 6.05
C LEU A 54 -2.33 14.36 7.51
N GLY A 55 -3.43 14.89 8.02
CA GLY A 55 -3.90 14.63 9.39
C GLY A 55 -4.76 13.38 9.52
N LEU A 56 -5.06 12.67 8.42
CA LEU A 56 -5.60 11.32 8.50
C LEU A 56 -4.53 10.37 9.06
N PRO A 57 -4.90 9.44 9.94
CA PRO A 57 -3.93 8.55 10.57
C PRO A 57 -3.35 7.59 9.52
N LEU A 58 -2.02 7.60 9.39
CA LEU A 58 -1.30 6.64 8.54
C LEU A 58 -1.42 5.19 9.02
N ILE A 59 -1.54 5.00 10.34
CA ILE A 59 -1.73 3.67 10.93
C ILE A 59 -3.22 3.44 11.13
N CYS A 60 -3.68 2.24 10.80
CA CYS A 60 -5.08 1.84 10.97
C CYS A 60 -5.54 2.08 12.43
N PRO A 61 -6.55 2.92 12.67
CA PRO A 61 -7.13 3.08 14.00
C PRO A 61 -7.74 1.74 14.47
N ARG A 62 -7.63 1.43 15.77
CA ARG A 62 -8.20 0.19 16.34
C ARG A 62 -9.69 0.03 16.07
N ASP A 63 -10.42 1.14 15.97
CA ASP A 63 -11.87 1.13 15.73
C ASP A 63 -12.22 0.83 14.26
N ARG A 64 -11.23 0.83 13.34
CA ARG A 64 -11.40 0.51 11.92
C ARG A 64 -11.09 -0.95 11.58
N ARG A 65 -11.62 -1.89 12.37
CA ARG A 65 -11.64 -3.34 12.04
C ARG A 65 -12.55 -3.69 10.85
N SER A 66 -12.86 -2.73 9.98
CA SER A 66 -13.91 -2.83 8.96
C SER A 66 -13.38 -2.96 7.53
N THR A 67 -12.07 -3.18 7.33
CA THR A 67 -11.53 -3.37 5.98
C THR A 67 -12.06 -4.68 5.40
N THR A 68 -12.66 -4.64 4.22
CA THR A 68 -13.14 -5.81 3.50
C THR A 68 -12.40 -5.99 2.18
N LEU A 69 -12.53 -7.15 1.54
CA LEU A 69 -11.96 -7.39 0.21
C LEU A 69 -12.50 -6.39 -0.82
N GLU A 70 -13.77 -5.99 -0.72
CA GLU A 70 -14.38 -5.00 -1.59
C GLU A 70 -13.69 -3.65 -1.45
N ILE A 71 -13.44 -3.19 -0.21
CA ILE A 71 -12.71 -1.93 0.03
C ILE A 71 -11.30 -2.00 -0.55
N LEU A 72 -10.60 -3.13 -0.41
CA LEU A 72 -9.27 -3.32 -0.99
C LEU A 72 -9.32 -3.25 -2.51
N TRP A 73 -10.30 -3.89 -3.14
CA TRP A 73 -10.47 -3.82 -4.60
C TRP A 73 -10.82 -2.42 -5.09
N GLU A 74 -11.70 -1.70 -4.40
CA GLU A 74 -12.02 -0.30 -4.73
C GLU A 74 -10.79 0.61 -4.58
N TYR A 75 -10.02 0.44 -3.51
CA TYR A 75 -8.74 1.16 -3.34
C TYR A 75 -7.78 0.86 -4.50
N ARG A 76 -7.66 -0.41 -4.89
CA ARG A 76 -6.78 -0.82 -5.99
C ARG A 76 -7.23 -0.23 -7.33
N LYS A 77 -8.52 -0.23 -7.65
CA LYS A 77 -9.07 0.42 -8.86
C LYS A 77 -8.73 1.90 -8.92
N LEU A 78 -8.76 2.60 -7.78
CA LEU A 78 -8.46 4.03 -7.72
C LEU A 78 -6.96 4.35 -7.85
N PHE A 79 -6.10 3.55 -7.22
CA PHE A 79 -4.70 3.92 -7.01
C PHE A 79 -3.67 3.06 -7.76
N TYR A 80 -3.95 1.79 -8.04
CA TYR A 80 -3.02 0.88 -8.76
C TYR A 80 -3.23 0.97 -10.27
N ARG A 81 -3.12 2.19 -10.81
CA ARG A 81 -3.22 2.48 -12.24
C ARG A 81 -1.84 2.73 -12.83
N LEU A 82 -1.58 2.28 -14.06
CA LEU A 82 -0.24 2.35 -14.66
C LEU A 82 0.33 3.76 -14.71
N GLU A 83 -0.49 4.76 -15.01
CA GLU A 83 -0.09 6.18 -15.05
C GLU A 83 0.28 6.74 -13.67
N ARG A 84 0.00 6.00 -12.59
CA ARG A 84 0.38 6.32 -11.21
C ARG A 84 1.54 5.45 -10.70
N ILE A 85 2.14 4.62 -11.54
CA ILE A 85 3.24 3.71 -11.18
C ILE A 85 4.54 4.15 -11.86
N VAL A 86 5.62 4.19 -11.09
CA VAL A 86 6.99 4.40 -11.60
C VAL A 86 7.82 3.17 -11.25
N VAL A 87 8.50 2.59 -12.25
CA VAL A 87 9.43 1.47 -12.05
C VAL A 87 10.85 2.01 -12.11
N ALA A 88 11.60 1.84 -11.01
CA ALA A 88 12.97 2.32 -10.88
C ALA A 88 13.94 1.15 -10.72
N GLY A 89 15.13 1.28 -11.31
CA GLY A 89 16.21 0.30 -11.23
C GLY A 89 17.55 0.99 -11.03
N VAL A 90 18.40 0.43 -10.17
CA VAL A 90 19.75 0.94 -9.87
C VAL A 90 20.77 -0.15 -10.15
N GLY A 91 21.87 0.19 -10.82
CA GLY A 91 22.91 -0.78 -11.18
C GLY A 91 22.49 -1.79 -12.24
N VAL A 92 21.49 -1.45 -13.06
CA VAL A 92 20.98 -2.29 -14.16
C VAL A 92 21.32 -1.66 -15.51
N GLU A 93 21.50 -2.50 -16.52
CA GLU A 93 21.59 -2.06 -17.91
C GLU A 93 20.22 -1.50 -18.34
N HIS A 94 20.22 -0.31 -18.96
CA HIS A 94 19.02 0.46 -19.20
C HIS A 94 18.08 -0.20 -20.22
N ASP A 95 18.61 -0.68 -21.34
CA ASP A 95 17.80 -1.21 -22.44
C ASP A 95 17.15 -2.55 -22.07
N ASP A 96 17.89 -3.42 -21.38
CA ASP A 96 17.39 -4.66 -20.79
C ASP A 96 16.29 -4.36 -19.76
N PHE A 97 16.53 -3.41 -18.86
CA PHE A 97 15.55 -2.99 -17.86
C PHE A 97 14.27 -2.43 -18.51
N LEU A 98 14.42 -1.57 -19.51
CA LEU A 98 13.31 -0.99 -20.25
C LEU A 98 12.51 -2.06 -21.00
N ARG A 99 13.19 -3.01 -21.66
CA ARG A 99 12.56 -4.15 -22.35
C ARG A 99 11.75 -5.00 -21.38
N HIS A 100 12.31 -5.34 -20.22
CA HIS A 100 11.59 -6.10 -19.21
C HIS A 100 10.42 -5.32 -18.61
N THR A 101 10.60 -4.04 -18.30
CA THR A 101 9.53 -3.19 -17.77
C THR A 101 8.37 -3.09 -18.74
N LYS A 102 8.63 -2.83 -20.04
CA LYS A 102 7.61 -2.84 -21.09
C LYS A 102 6.89 -4.19 -21.18
N ARG A 103 7.63 -5.31 -21.12
CA ARG A 103 7.04 -6.66 -21.20
C ARG A 103 6.08 -6.96 -20.03
N TYR A 104 6.45 -6.56 -18.82
CA TYR A 104 5.74 -6.97 -17.61
C TYR A 104 4.69 -5.96 -17.11
N PHE A 105 4.91 -4.66 -17.34
CA PHE A 105 3.98 -3.60 -16.93
C PHE A 105 3.24 -2.97 -18.12
N GLY A 106 3.71 -3.14 -19.36
CA GLY A 106 3.13 -2.45 -20.53
C GLY A 106 1.80 -3.02 -21.04
N ASN A 107 1.40 -4.21 -20.59
CA ASN A 107 0.17 -4.89 -21.05
C ASN A 107 -0.97 -4.85 -20.02
N PHE A 108 -0.90 -3.99 -19.00
CA PHE A 108 -2.01 -3.86 -18.05
C PHE A 108 -3.26 -3.36 -18.80
N ARG A 109 -4.35 -4.08 -18.64
CA ARG A 109 -5.68 -3.67 -19.13
C ARG A 109 -6.49 -3.26 -17.91
N GLU A 110 -7.06 -2.05 -17.98
CA GLU A 110 -7.97 -1.50 -16.96
C GLU A 110 -9.20 -2.38 -16.74
#